data_AF-A0A0B7GUB2-F1
#
_entry.id   AF-A0A0B7GUB2-F1
#
_cell.length_a   1.000
_cell.length_b   1.000
_cell.length_c   1.000
_cell.angle_alpha   90.00
_cell.angle_beta   90.00
_cell.angle_gamma   90.00
#
_symmetry.space_group_name_H-M   'P 1'
#
loop_
_entity.id
_entity.type
_entity.pdbx_description
1 polymer ?
#
loop_
_entity_poly.entity_id
_entity_poly.type
_entity_poly.pdbx_seq_one_letter_code
_entity_poly.pdbx_strand_id
1 'polypeptide(L)'
;MFIKFVIETVEKWIKGDDEKTATVRIELEPGKETITIDGDLPPQYSKGQDVILTSFNFVPVFCLYNNKLTFMKDGIPEIAPVVPFIRRYDATLRIIGKHIDNILDPKMKIKVENADNFLKRSFGLSAAEYAKAVSGELTVDITQFKAAMLANKDDDLEFITQQDNTQSAIELLKLLHWIIVELTMPEYLYGTAMNSTNASVKEQSPVWTKG
;
A
#
# COMPACT_ATOMS: atom_id res chain seq x y z
N MET A 1 26.44 -15.30 -24.20
CA MET A 1 26.18 -16.70 -23.81
C MET A 1 26.56 -16.83 -22.34
N PHE A 2 25.64 -17.24 -21.47
CA PHE A 2 25.95 -17.40 -20.04
C PHE A 2 26.82 -18.65 -19.86
N ILE A 3 27.92 -18.49 -19.14
CA ILE A 3 28.92 -19.56 -18.92
C ILE A 3 28.61 -20.31 -17.61
N LYS A 4 27.98 -19.63 -16.65
CA LYS A 4 27.59 -20.14 -15.34
C LYS A 4 26.38 -19.35 -14.85
N PHE A 5 25.44 -20.03 -14.20
CA PHE A 5 24.33 -19.39 -13.49
C PHE A 5 24.29 -19.90 -12.05
N VAL A 6 24.14 -19.00 -11.09
CA VAL A 6 24.16 -19.32 -9.66
C VAL A 6 22.85 -18.83 -9.05
N ILE A 7 22.13 -19.73 -8.39
CA ILE A 7 20.93 -19.45 -7.61
C ILE A 7 21.31 -19.63 -6.15
N GLU A 8 21.05 -18.64 -5.32
CA GLU A 8 21.22 -18.73 -3.88
C GLU A 8 19.87 -18.54 -3.21
N THR A 9 19.49 -19.52 -2.39
CA THR A 9 18.23 -19.52 -1.64
C THR A 9 18.55 -19.79 -0.18
N VAL A 10 17.88 -19.07 0.72
CA VAL A 10 17.95 -19.34 2.16
C VAL A 10 16.73 -20.16 2.55
N GLU A 11 16.95 -21.40 2.95
CA GLU A 11 15.90 -22.25 3.47
C GLU A 11 15.87 -22.20 4.99
N LYS A 12 14.66 -22.16 5.53
CA LYS A 12 14.40 -22.21 6.97
C LYS A 12 13.44 -23.34 7.28
N TRP A 13 13.76 -24.14 8.28
CA TRP A 13 12.87 -25.20 8.76
C TRP A 13 12.98 -25.35 10.28
N ILE A 14 11.95 -25.93 10.87
CA ILE A 14 11.90 -26.20 12.31
C ILE A 14 12.30 -27.66 12.53
N LYS A 15 13.27 -27.90 13.42
CA LYS A 15 13.68 -29.26 13.82
C LYS A 15 13.55 -29.37 15.34
N GLY A 16 12.42 -29.92 15.81
CA GLY A 16 12.08 -29.89 17.23
C GLY A 16 11.52 -28.51 17.62
N ASP A 17 12.18 -27.83 18.56
CA ASP A 17 11.82 -26.48 19.05
C ASP A 17 12.78 -25.39 18.52
N ASP A 18 13.80 -25.78 17.73
CA ASP A 18 14.81 -24.88 17.18
C ASP A 18 14.54 -24.54 15.70
N GLU A 19 14.63 -23.25 15.36
CA GLU A 19 14.66 -22.76 13.98
C GLU A 19 16.05 -22.98 13.37
N LYS A 20 16.12 -23.74 12.28
CA LYS A 20 17.34 -24.01 11.54
C LYS A 20 17.31 -23.32 10.20
N THR A 21 18.47 -22.87 9.75
CA THR A 21 18.64 -22.14 8.49
C THR A 21 19.82 -22.71 7.71
N ALA A 22 19.66 -22.87 6.41
CA ALA A 22 20.75 -23.21 5.49
C ALA A 22 20.67 -22.38 4.22
N THR A 23 21.83 -22.14 3.63
CA THR A 23 21.94 -21.52 2.32
C THR A 23 22.14 -22.62 1.29
N VAL A 24 21.18 -22.76 0.39
CA VAL A 24 21.25 -23.68 -0.75
C VAL A 24 21.75 -22.89 -1.96
N ARG A 25 22.92 -23.25 -2.47
CA ARG A 25 23.52 -22.70 -3.68
C ARG A 25 23.41 -23.73 -4.81
N ILE A 26 22.72 -23.36 -5.89
CA ILE A 26 22.60 -24.17 -7.11
C ILE A 26 23.43 -23.51 -8.20
N GLU A 27 24.44 -24.22 -8.69
CA GLU A 27 25.29 -23.78 -9.79
C GLU A 27 24.98 -24.60 -11.04
N LEU A 28 24.54 -23.91 -12.09
CA LEU A 28 24.29 -24.49 -13.41
C LEU A 28 25.47 -24.17 -14.33
N GLU A 29 26.17 -25.23 -14.76
CA GLU A 29 27.26 -25.18 -15.73
C GLU A 29 26.91 -26.10 -16.93
N PRO A 30 27.53 -25.92 -18.11
CA PRO A 30 27.34 -26.85 -19.22
C PRO A 30 27.60 -28.30 -18.80
N GLY A 31 26.60 -29.17 -18.95
CA GLY A 31 26.68 -30.60 -18.68
C GLY A 31 26.51 -31.01 -17.21
N LYS A 32 26.36 -30.08 -16.28
CA LYS A 32 26.19 -30.41 -14.84
C LYS A 32 25.48 -29.32 -14.03
N GLU A 33 24.76 -29.78 -13.03
CA GLU A 33 24.13 -28.98 -11.99
C GLU A 33 24.76 -29.37 -10.66
N THR A 34 25.28 -28.40 -9.91
CA THR A 34 25.90 -28.63 -8.59
C THR A 34 25.07 -27.94 -7.53
N ILE A 35 24.52 -28.71 -6.61
CA ILE A 35 23.78 -28.22 -5.45
C ILE A 35 24.73 -28.29 -4.26
N THR A 36 25.00 -27.15 -3.63
CA THR A 36 25.84 -27.04 -2.43
C THR A 36 24.98 -26.45 -1.31
N ILE A 37 25.03 -27.08 -0.14
CA ILE A 37 24.26 -26.66 1.02
C ILE A 37 25.25 -26.22 2.09
N ASP A 38 25.27 -24.92 2.36
CA ASP A 38 26.07 -24.31 3.40
C ASP A 38 25.19 -24.16 4.66
N GLY A 39 25.50 -24.91 5.72
CA GLY A 39 24.80 -24.86 7.01
C GLY A 39 24.29 -26.21 7.49
N ASP A 40 23.24 -26.20 8.32
CA ASP A 40 22.57 -27.43 8.75
C ASP A 40 21.92 -28.12 7.53
N LEU A 41 21.91 -29.45 7.48
CA LEU A 41 21.32 -30.16 6.34
C LEU A 41 19.78 -30.12 6.42
N PRO A 42 19.07 -29.52 5.45
CA PRO A 42 17.61 -29.56 5.42
C PRO A 42 17.13 -31.00 5.21
N PRO A 43 15.96 -31.39 5.75
CA PRO A 43 15.46 -32.76 5.70
C PRO A 43 15.17 -33.30 4.29
N GLN A 44 15.09 -32.41 3.30
CA GLN A 44 14.82 -32.75 1.90
C GLN A 44 16.08 -33.21 1.13
N TYR A 45 17.27 -32.94 1.68
CA TYR A 45 18.54 -33.24 1.02
C TYR A 45 19.28 -34.35 1.73
N SER A 46 19.76 -35.33 0.96
CA SER A 46 20.49 -36.49 1.50
C SER A 46 21.99 -36.23 1.71
N LYS A 47 22.54 -35.19 1.07
CA LYS A 47 23.98 -34.83 1.09
C LYS A 47 24.15 -33.31 1.05
N GLY A 48 25.21 -32.81 1.69
CA GLY A 48 25.54 -31.38 1.68
C GLY A 48 26.07 -30.87 0.32
N GLN A 49 26.46 -31.77 -0.57
CA GLN A 49 26.76 -31.46 -1.96
C GLN A 49 26.23 -32.58 -2.86
N ASP A 50 25.54 -32.20 -3.93
CA ASP A 50 25.07 -33.12 -4.97
C ASP A 50 25.44 -32.59 -6.36
N VAL A 51 25.83 -33.50 -7.25
CA VAL A 51 26.24 -33.18 -8.62
C VAL A 51 25.41 -34.01 -9.57
N ILE A 52 24.50 -33.35 -10.28
CA ILE A 52 23.60 -33.95 -11.25
C ILE A 52 24.17 -33.68 -12.64
N LEU A 53 24.43 -34.73 -13.42
CA LEU A 53 24.87 -34.58 -14.81
C LEU A 53 23.67 -34.27 -15.70
N THR A 54 23.79 -33.21 -16.51
CA THR A 54 22.73 -32.79 -17.44
C THR A 54 23.17 -33.04 -18.88
N SER A 55 22.23 -33.37 -19.76
CA SER A 55 22.53 -33.58 -21.18
C SER A 55 22.75 -32.27 -21.96
N PHE A 56 22.61 -31.12 -21.30
CA PHE A 56 22.70 -29.80 -21.94
C PHE A 56 24.14 -29.31 -21.95
N ASN A 57 24.72 -29.17 -23.14
CA ASN A 57 26.06 -28.60 -23.31
C ASN A 57 26.10 -27.07 -23.21
N PHE A 58 25.06 -26.44 -22.65
CA PHE A 58 24.95 -25.00 -22.42
C PHE A 58 24.03 -24.72 -21.23
N VAL A 59 24.09 -23.51 -20.66
CA VAL A 59 23.21 -23.11 -19.55
C VAL A 59 21.88 -22.57 -20.11
N PRO A 60 20.72 -23.21 -19.85
CA PRO A 60 19.44 -22.87 -20.47
C PRO A 60 18.73 -21.71 -19.75
N VAL A 61 19.31 -20.51 -19.79
CA VAL A 61 18.64 -19.29 -19.29
C VAL A 61 17.84 -18.65 -20.42
N PHE A 62 16.52 -18.69 -20.31
CA PHE A 62 15.60 -18.05 -21.26
C PHE A 62 15.02 -16.78 -20.64
N CYS A 63 15.16 -15.65 -21.34
CA CYS A 63 14.52 -14.41 -20.93
C CYS A 63 13.15 -14.31 -21.61
N LEU A 64 12.08 -14.35 -20.82
CA LEU A 64 10.73 -14.08 -21.27
C LEU A 64 10.45 -12.58 -21.13
N TYR A 65 10.30 -11.89 -22.26
CA TYR A 65 10.00 -10.47 -22.29
C TYR A 65 8.53 -10.26 -22.65
N ASN A 66 7.83 -9.45 -21.86
CA ASN A 66 6.52 -8.96 -22.25
C ASN A 66 6.69 -7.71 -23.16
N ASN A 67 5.96 -7.62 -24.27
CA ASN A 67 6.00 -6.51 -25.24
C ASN A 67 7.42 -5.94 -25.50
N LYS A 68 8.31 -6.78 -26.07
CA LYS A 68 9.68 -6.37 -26.39
C LYS A 68 9.71 -5.43 -27.59
N LEU A 69 10.13 -4.20 -27.37
CA LEU A 69 10.37 -3.23 -28.45
C LEU A 69 11.78 -3.37 -28.99
N THR A 70 11.96 -3.15 -30.30
CA THR A 70 13.25 -3.32 -31.00
C THR A 70 14.37 -2.42 -30.45
N PHE A 71 14.00 -1.30 -29.83
CA PHE A 71 14.92 -0.32 -29.26
C PHE A 71 15.18 -0.48 -27.75
N MET A 72 14.49 -1.40 -27.06
CA MET A 72 14.70 -1.66 -25.63
C MET A 72 15.29 -3.05 -25.38
N LYS A 73 16.19 -3.10 -24.39
CA LYS A 73 16.82 -4.35 -23.96
C LYS A 73 15.82 -5.25 -23.22
N ASP A 74 14.97 -4.62 -22.41
CA ASP A 74 13.93 -5.27 -21.60
C ASP A 74 12.55 -5.09 -22.22
N GLY A 75 11.62 -5.95 -21.78
CA GLY A 75 10.22 -5.87 -22.14
C GLY A 75 9.48 -4.80 -21.34
N ILE A 76 8.44 -4.21 -21.92
CA ILE A 76 7.53 -3.33 -21.17
C ILE A 76 6.45 -4.20 -20.53
N PRO A 77 6.29 -4.16 -19.20
CA PRO A 77 5.15 -4.80 -18.54
C PRO A 77 3.82 -4.21 -19.04
N GLU A 78 2.80 -5.05 -19.25
CA GLU A 78 1.44 -4.59 -19.60
C GLU A 78 0.86 -3.57 -18.62
N ILE A 79 1.27 -3.62 -17.35
CA ILE A 79 0.83 -2.67 -16.32
C ILE A 79 1.50 -1.30 -16.43
N ALA A 80 2.64 -1.17 -17.12
CA ALA A 80 3.42 0.07 -17.21
C ALA A 80 2.60 1.32 -17.59
N PRO A 81 1.71 1.31 -18.61
CA PRO A 81 0.86 2.46 -18.94
C PRO A 81 -0.14 2.83 -17.84
N VAL A 82 -0.48 1.89 -16.95
CA VAL A 82 -1.50 2.04 -15.91
C VAL A 82 -0.93 2.57 -14.59
N VAL A 83 0.35 2.36 -14.33
CA VAL A 83 1.04 2.76 -13.09
C VAL A 83 0.79 4.23 -12.71
N PRO A 84 0.84 5.23 -13.61
CA PRO A 84 0.57 6.61 -13.24
C PRO A 84 -0.84 6.83 -12.70
N PHE A 85 -1.84 6.14 -13.26
CA PHE A 85 -3.24 6.25 -12.85
C PHE A 85 -3.48 5.57 -11.50
N ILE A 86 -2.89 4.40 -11.26
CA ILE A 86 -2.95 3.72 -9.94
C ILE A 86 -2.35 4.62 -8.86
N ARG A 87 -1.18 5.22 -9.12
CA ARG A 87 -0.53 6.15 -8.17
C ARG A 87 -1.41 7.36 -7.89
N ARG A 88 -2.05 7.91 -8.91
CA ARG A 88 -2.96 9.05 -8.75
C ARG A 88 -4.23 8.67 -7.98
N TYR A 89 -4.74 7.47 -8.19
CA TYR A 89 -5.89 6.91 -7.48
C TYR A 89 -5.59 6.77 -5.98
N ASP A 90 -4.47 6.14 -5.62
CA ASP A 90 -4.02 6.01 -4.21
C ASP A 90 -3.83 7.38 -3.54
N ALA A 91 -3.14 8.31 -4.21
CA ALA A 91 -2.94 9.65 -3.68
C ALA A 91 -4.26 10.39 -3.43
N THR A 92 -5.24 10.23 -4.31
CA THR A 92 -6.57 10.85 -4.18
C THR A 92 -7.35 10.24 -3.00
N LEU A 93 -7.31 8.91 -2.84
CA LEU A 93 -7.91 8.23 -1.69
C LEU A 93 -7.35 8.72 -0.35
N ARG A 94 -6.02 8.88 -0.25
CA ARG A 94 -5.37 9.40 0.97
C ARG A 94 -5.83 10.82 1.32
N ILE A 95 -5.97 11.68 0.31
CA ILE A 95 -6.43 13.06 0.52
C ILE A 95 -7.89 13.07 0.99
N ILE A 96 -8.76 12.26 0.38
CA ILE A 96 -10.17 12.15 0.80
C ILE A 96 -10.27 11.63 2.23
N GLY A 97 -9.55 10.56 2.58
CA GLY A 97 -9.56 10.04 3.95
C GLY A 97 -9.21 11.11 4.96
N LYS A 98 -8.11 11.83 4.72
CA LYS A 98 -7.69 12.96 5.57
C LYS A 98 -8.72 14.09 5.61
N HIS A 99 -9.40 14.38 4.50
CA HIS A 99 -10.42 15.43 4.44
C HIS A 99 -11.66 15.04 5.26
N ILE A 100 -12.12 13.79 5.15
CA ILE A 100 -13.23 13.26 5.96
C ILE A 100 -12.86 13.32 7.45
N ASP A 101 -11.65 12.91 7.82
CA ASP A 101 -11.17 13.01 9.21
C ASP A 101 -11.23 14.46 9.72
N ASN A 102 -10.81 15.44 8.91
CA ASN A 102 -10.87 16.87 9.27
C ASN A 102 -12.30 17.43 9.34
N ILE A 103 -13.25 16.88 8.59
CA ILE A 103 -14.67 17.25 8.68
C ILE A 103 -15.27 16.71 9.99
N LEU A 104 -14.93 15.47 10.35
CA LEU A 104 -15.44 14.82 11.56
C LEU A 104 -14.83 15.42 12.84
N ASP A 105 -13.60 15.94 12.78
CA ASP A 105 -12.93 16.65 13.87
C ASP A 105 -12.62 18.11 13.51
N PRO A 106 -13.65 18.99 13.49
CA PRO A 106 -13.50 20.36 13.05
C PRO A 106 -12.68 21.18 14.05
N LYS A 107 -11.70 21.92 13.53
CA LYS A 107 -10.90 22.83 14.35
C LYS A 107 -11.67 24.11 14.66
N MET A 108 -11.57 24.57 15.89
CA MET A 108 -12.21 25.80 16.35
C MET A 108 -11.24 26.97 16.32
N LYS A 109 -11.69 28.13 15.84
CA LYS A 109 -10.96 29.39 15.99
C LYS A 109 -11.70 30.23 17.02
N ILE A 110 -11.00 30.55 18.10
CA ILE A 110 -11.57 31.30 19.23
C ILE A 110 -10.79 32.60 19.33
N LYS A 111 -11.51 33.71 19.34
CA LYS A 111 -10.92 35.02 19.64
C LYS A 111 -11.38 35.41 21.04
N VAL A 112 -10.42 35.56 21.95
CA VAL A 112 -10.68 35.93 23.34
C VAL A 112 -9.92 37.19 23.70
N GLU A 113 -10.57 38.08 24.45
CA GLU A 113 -9.98 39.32 24.93
C GLU A 113 -8.85 39.03 25.95
N ASN A 114 -9.03 38.02 26.81
CA ASN A 114 -8.07 37.64 27.83
C ASN A 114 -7.96 36.11 27.98
N ALA A 115 -6.87 35.55 27.45
CA ALA A 115 -6.62 34.10 27.43
C ALA A 115 -6.48 33.49 28.84
N ASP A 116 -5.85 34.18 29.78
CA ASP A 116 -5.67 33.71 31.17
C ASP A 116 -7.02 33.55 31.88
N ASN A 117 -7.92 34.52 31.71
CA ASN A 117 -9.25 34.47 32.30
C ASN A 117 -10.14 33.42 31.63
N PHE A 118 -10.01 33.27 30.31
CA PHE A 118 -10.76 32.28 29.54
C PHE A 118 -10.41 30.86 29.99
N LEU A 119 -9.12 30.51 30.06
CA LEU A 119 -8.69 29.17 30.43
C LEU A 119 -9.07 28.81 31.89
N LYS A 120 -8.96 29.77 32.81
CA LYS A 120 -9.36 29.58 34.23
C LYS A 120 -10.87 29.39 34.39
N ARG A 121 -11.69 30.13 33.65
CA ARG A 121 -13.16 30.06 33.74
C ARG A 121 -13.74 28.88 32.97
N SER A 122 -13.19 28.56 31.80
CA SER A 122 -13.76 27.55 30.91
C SER A 122 -13.39 26.12 31.27
N PHE A 123 -12.23 25.92 31.92
CA PHE A 123 -11.75 24.59 32.30
C PHE A 123 -11.56 24.40 33.80
N GLY A 124 -11.86 25.42 34.62
CA GLY A 124 -11.72 25.33 36.08
C GLY A 124 -10.29 25.05 36.56
N LEU A 125 -9.27 25.35 35.73
CA LEU A 125 -7.88 25.01 35.99
C LEU A 125 -7.34 25.79 37.19
N SER A 126 -6.74 25.08 38.14
CA SER A 126 -5.96 25.71 39.22
C SER A 126 -4.70 26.39 38.65
N ALA A 127 -4.10 27.33 39.39
CA ALA A 127 -2.91 28.07 38.93
C ALA A 127 -1.73 27.15 38.54
N ALA A 128 -1.62 25.97 39.17
CA ALA A 128 -0.59 24.98 38.87
C ALA A 128 -0.89 24.17 37.59
N GLU A 129 -2.16 23.85 37.33
CA GLU A 129 -2.59 23.15 36.10
C GLU A 129 -2.55 24.08 34.89
N TYR A 130 -2.82 25.37 35.10
CA TYR A 130 -2.65 26.40 34.07
C TYR A 130 -1.20 26.50 33.59
N ALA A 131 -0.23 26.51 34.51
CA ALA A 131 1.19 26.54 34.16
C ALA A 131 1.61 25.32 33.31
N LYS A 132 1.01 24.15 33.57
CA LYS A 132 1.24 22.91 32.80
C LYS A 132 0.52 22.88 31.45
N ALA A 133 -0.65 23.51 31.34
CA ALA A 133 -1.35 23.67 30.07
C ALA A 133 -0.59 24.61 29.13
N VAL A 134 -0.04 25.71 29.66
CA VAL A 134 0.76 26.69 28.89
C VAL A 134 2.11 26.10 28.46
N SER A 135 2.72 25.22 29.25
CA SER A 135 3.95 24.51 28.87
C SER A 135 3.73 23.35 27.88
N GLY A 136 2.47 23.02 27.55
CA GLY A 136 2.12 21.92 26.65
C GLY A 136 2.12 20.52 27.30
N GLU A 137 2.29 20.44 28.63
CA GLU A 137 2.29 19.17 29.38
C GLU A 137 0.88 18.66 29.72
N LEU A 138 -0.16 19.48 29.55
CA LEU A 138 -1.55 19.12 29.81
C LEU A 138 -2.42 19.31 28.57
N THR A 139 -2.88 18.21 27.98
CA THR A 139 -3.94 18.19 26.96
C THR A 139 -5.29 18.31 27.66
N VAL A 140 -6.00 19.41 27.39
CA VAL A 140 -7.30 19.68 28.00
C VAL A 140 -8.42 19.05 27.17
N ASP A 141 -9.29 18.28 27.83
CA ASP A 141 -10.40 17.57 27.17
C ASP A 141 -11.52 18.55 26.76
N ILE A 142 -11.78 18.60 25.45
CA ILE A 142 -12.66 19.57 24.78
C ILE A 142 -14.14 19.25 25.07
N THR A 143 -14.44 18.10 25.67
CA THR A 143 -15.83 17.68 25.95
C THR A 143 -16.53 18.57 26.99
N GLN A 144 -15.78 19.16 27.94
CA GLN A 144 -16.31 20.12 28.93
C GLN A 144 -16.45 21.56 28.40
N PHE A 145 -15.93 21.82 27.19
CA PHE A 145 -15.77 23.15 26.61
C PHE A 145 -17.08 23.78 26.12
N LYS A 146 -18.10 22.96 25.85
CA LYS A 146 -19.42 23.40 25.36
C LYS A 146 -20.22 24.26 26.34
N ALA A 147 -19.99 24.14 27.65
CA ALA A 147 -20.80 24.82 28.66
C ALA A 147 -20.29 26.24 29.02
N ALA A 148 -19.02 26.57 28.74
CA ALA A 148 -18.40 27.82 29.17
C ALA A 148 -18.37 28.94 28.12
N MET A 149 -18.71 28.62 26.86
CA MET A 149 -18.42 29.43 25.67
C MET A 149 -19.35 30.65 25.42
N LEU A 150 -20.31 30.94 26.30
CA LEU A 150 -21.31 32.02 26.08
C LEU A 150 -21.46 32.96 27.29
N ALA A 151 -20.34 33.34 27.92
CA ALA A 151 -20.37 34.16 29.13
C ALA A 151 -20.30 35.69 28.88
N ASN A 152 -19.67 36.15 27.80
CA ASN A 152 -19.53 37.59 27.51
C ASN A 152 -20.08 38.00 26.13
N LYS A 153 -20.45 39.28 26.01
CA LYS A 153 -21.12 39.85 24.82
C LYS A 153 -20.22 39.98 23.58
N ASP A 154 -18.90 40.00 23.76
CA ASP A 154 -17.91 40.26 22.70
C ASP A 154 -17.06 39.03 22.33
N ASP A 155 -17.32 37.87 22.94
CA ASP A 155 -16.64 36.62 22.59
C ASP A 155 -17.20 36.06 21.26
N ASP A 156 -16.32 35.76 20.31
CA ASP A 156 -16.69 35.24 18.98
C ASP A 156 -16.14 33.84 18.76
N LEU A 157 -17.00 32.95 18.28
CA LEU A 157 -16.75 31.53 18.11
C LEU A 157 -17.06 31.11 16.68
N GLU A 158 -16.01 30.92 15.88
CA GLU A 158 -16.14 30.39 14.54
C GLU A 158 -15.58 28.97 14.47
N PHE A 159 -16.41 28.03 14.03
CA PHE A 159 -15.93 26.72 13.61
C PHE A 159 -15.30 26.86 12.23
N ILE A 160 -14.05 26.40 12.08
CA ILE A 160 -13.42 26.33 10.76
C ILE A 160 -14.06 25.13 10.05
N THR A 161 -15.10 25.40 9.27
CA THR A 161 -15.71 24.40 8.40
C THR A 161 -14.97 24.37 7.07
N GLN A 162 -14.49 23.19 6.68
CA GLN A 162 -13.96 23.00 5.34
C GLN A 162 -15.15 22.75 4.40
N GLN A 163 -15.21 23.42 3.25
CA GLN A 163 -16.22 23.12 2.24
C GLN A 163 -16.11 21.65 1.83
N ASP A 164 -17.22 20.94 1.85
CA ASP A 164 -17.29 19.55 1.42
C ASP A 164 -17.07 19.47 -0.10
N ASN A 165 -15.86 19.11 -0.48
CA ASN A 165 -15.47 18.83 -1.86
C ASN A 165 -15.26 17.32 -2.09
N THR A 166 -15.81 16.48 -1.20
CA THR A 166 -15.74 15.02 -1.28
C THR A 166 -16.41 14.50 -2.55
N GLN A 167 -17.51 15.13 -3.00
CA GLN A 167 -18.22 14.73 -4.22
C GLN A 167 -17.33 14.82 -5.48
N SER A 168 -16.61 15.93 -5.66
CA SER A 168 -15.69 16.09 -6.80
C SER A 168 -14.52 15.11 -6.74
N ALA A 169 -14.07 14.77 -5.54
CA ALA A 169 -13.02 13.80 -5.34
C ALA A 169 -13.49 12.36 -5.63
N ILE A 170 -14.74 12.02 -5.30
CA ILE A 170 -15.38 10.74 -5.66
C ILE A 170 -15.53 10.63 -7.19
N GLU A 171 -15.93 11.70 -7.87
CA GLU A 171 -16.04 11.72 -9.34
C GLU A 171 -14.68 11.50 -10.01
N LEU A 172 -13.61 12.13 -9.50
CA LEU A 172 -12.25 11.89 -9.95
C LEU A 172 -11.81 10.44 -9.73
N LEU A 173 -12.13 9.85 -8.57
CA LEU A 173 -11.82 8.44 -8.30
C LEU A 173 -12.54 7.50 -9.26
N LYS A 174 -13.81 7.75 -9.58
CA LYS A 174 -14.56 6.96 -10.57
C LYS A 174 -13.93 7.04 -11.95
N LEU A 175 -13.51 8.23 -12.38
CA LEU A 175 -12.80 8.41 -13.66
C LEU A 175 -11.47 7.65 -13.69
N LEU A 176 -10.65 7.78 -12.65
CA LEU A 176 -9.36 7.09 -12.54
C LEU A 176 -9.55 5.57 -12.50
N HIS A 177 -10.56 5.09 -11.78
CA HIS A 177 -10.91 3.67 -11.73
C HIS A 177 -11.27 3.15 -13.12
N TRP A 178 -12.10 3.89 -13.87
CA TRP A 178 -12.48 3.51 -15.23
C TRP A 178 -11.26 3.41 -16.17
N ILE A 179 -10.36 4.39 -16.13
CA ILE A 179 -9.11 4.36 -16.92
C ILE A 179 -8.24 3.15 -16.57
N ILE A 180 -8.14 2.80 -15.28
CA ILE A 180 -7.36 1.64 -14.83
C ILE A 180 -7.97 0.33 -15.34
N VAL A 181 -9.30 0.19 -15.26
CA VAL A 181 -10.00 -1.01 -15.74
C VAL A 181 -9.80 -1.17 -17.25
N GLU A 182 -10.09 -0.13 -18.04
CA GLU A 182 -9.97 -0.14 -19.50
C GLU A 182 -8.58 -0.54 -19.99
N LEU A 183 -7.53 -0.08 -19.29
CA LEU A 183 -6.14 -0.35 -19.67
C LEU A 183 -5.58 -1.69 -19.14
N THR A 184 -6.27 -2.38 -18.24
CA THR A 184 -5.76 -3.63 -17.63
C THR A 184 -6.49 -4.88 -18.09
N MET A 185 -7.82 -4.91 -18.03
CA MET A 185 -8.62 -6.11 -18.35
C MET A 185 -10.11 -5.74 -18.57
N PRO A 186 -10.88 -6.59 -19.28
CA PRO A 186 -12.31 -6.38 -19.46
C PRO A 186 -13.07 -6.35 -18.12
N GLU A 187 -14.04 -5.44 -18.03
CA GLU A 187 -14.75 -5.01 -16.81
C GLU A 187 -15.36 -6.17 -15.98
N TYR A 188 -15.78 -7.25 -16.64
CA TYR A 188 -16.44 -8.38 -15.99
C TYR A 188 -15.53 -9.14 -15.01
N LEU A 189 -14.20 -9.09 -15.20
CA LEU A 189 -13.23 -9.74 -14.31
C LEU A 189 -13.08 -9.01 -12.97
N TYR A 190 -13.43 -7.72 -12.90
CA TYR A 190 -13.32 -6.92 -11.69
C TYR A 190 -14.59 -6.91 -10.83
N GLY A 191 -15.67 -7.56 -11.27
CA GLY A 191 -16.93 -7.63 -10.53
C GLY A 191 -17.65 -6.27 -10.38
N THR A 192 -17.22 -5.25 -11.11
CA THR A 192 -17.85 -3.93 -11.13
C THR A 192 -19.05 -3.97 -12.06
N ALA A 193 -20.22 -4.25 -11.49
CA ALA A 193 -21.49 -4.16 -12.20
C ALA A 193 -21.80 -2.69 -12.55
N MET A 194 -21.24 -2.17 -13.65
CA MET A 194 -21.84 -1.03 -14.35
C MET A 194 -23.03 -1.53 -15.17
N ASN A 195 -24.16 -0.86 -15.02
CA ASN A 195 -25.52 -1.29 -15.42
C ASN A 195 -25.77 -1.53 -16.93
N SER A 196 -24.76 -1.56 -17.80
CA SER A 196 -24.96 -1.71 -19.25
C SER A 196 -24.35 -2.96 -19.89
N THR A 197 -23.64 -3.82 -19.17
CA THR A 197 -22.73 -4.78 -19.82
C THR A 197 -23.21 -6.24 -19.85
N ASN A 198 -24.45 -6.57 -19.46
CA ASN A 198 -24.96 -7.96 -19.50
C ASN A 198 -24.99 -8.58 -20.92
N ALA A 199 -25.06 -7.78 -21.98
CA ALA A 199 -25.00 -8.27 -23.36
C ALA A 199 -23.56 -8.56 -23.85
N SER A 200 -22.56 -7.87 -23.30
CA SER A 200 -21.15 -7.97 -23.73
C SER A 200 -20.36 -9.05 -22.97
N VAL A 201 -20.83 -9.47 -21.78
CA VAL A 201 -20.24 -10.61 -21.02
C VAL A 201 -20.17 -11.90 -21.85
N LYS A 202 -21.11 -12.10 -22.80
CA LYS A 202 -21.18 -13.31 -23.64
C LYS A 202 -20.21 -13.29 -24.83
N GLU A 203 -19.74 -12.11 -25.25
CA GLU A 203 -18.78 -11.97 -26.35
C GLU A 203 -17.32 -11.88 -25.87
N GLN A 204 -17.10 -11.42 -24.63
CA GLN A 204 -15.76 -11.22 -24.06
C GLN A 204 -15.27 -12.39 -23.20
N SER A 205 -16.08 -13.43 -22.98
CA SER A 205 -15.63 -14.63 -22.27
C SER A 205 -14.87 -15.57 -23.23
N PRO A 206 -13.65 -16.03 -22.89
CA PRO A 206 -12.98 -17.04 -23.69
C PRO A 206 -13.85 -18.30 -23.73
N VAL A 207 -14.20 -18.77 -24.92
CA VAL A 207 -14.84 -20.08 -25.06
C VAL A 207 -13.76 -21.12 -24.82
N TRP A 208 -13.71 -21.67 -23.61
CA TRP A 208 -12.90 -22.85 -23.31
C TRP A 208 -13.59 -24.04 -23.98
N THR A 209 -13.36 -24.20 -25.29
CA THR A 209 -13.74 -25.42 -26.00
C THR A 209 -12.88 -26.53 -25.41
N LYS A 210 -13.51 -27.43 -24.63
CA LYS A 210 -12.87 -28.66 -24.17
C LYS A 210 -12.41 -29.46 -25.39
N GLY A 211 -11.10 -29.54 -25.57
CA GLY A 211 -10.45 -30.58 -26.36
C GLY A 211 -10.32 -31.86 -25.55
#